data_AF-A0A847ETI7-F1
#
_entry.id   AF-A0A847ETI7-F1
#
_cell.length_a   1.000
_cell.length_b   1.000
_cell.length_c   1.000
_cell.angle_alpha   90.00
_cell.angle_beta   90.00
_cell.angle_gamma   90.00
#
_symmetry.space_group_name_H-M   'P 1'
#
loop_
_entity.id
_entity.type
_entity.pdbx_description
1 polymer ?
#
loop_
_entity_poly.entity_id
_entity_poly.type
_entity_poly.pdbx_seq_one_letter_code
_entity_poly.pdbx_strand_id
1 'polypeptide(L)'
;MRYHFNDLFNWITNSTVGTHKLIQLSILLYELIDKAPFYGGNQITAILTLKLLSKAYGLNPHNILPLGKAFFTISEDIQSAYKISKSKRDITMFIEAILYSLSFTAIEVSKKLTKEYDNKVNIRKLLDNELNPRQVKVVEYLNNNLKITRQEYTKMMGVSFMTSYRDLQELLDKEYINQKGKGRGTYYFIPDSETEQQEKVEREIKLYS
;
A
#
# COMPACT_ATOMS: atom_id res chain seq x y z
N MET A 1 -22.93 -3.46 -29.91
CA MET A 1 -21.82 -3.75 -28.96
C MET A 1 -20.43 -3.63 -29.61
N ARG A 2 -20.22 -4.14 -30.83
CA ARG A 2 -18.88 -4.24 -31.47
C ARG A 2 -18.07 -2.93 -31.55
N TYR A 3 -18.72 -1.77 -31.62
CA TYR A 3 -18.04 -0.46 -31.70
C TYR A 3 -18.18 0.42 -30.44
N HIS A 4 -19.02 0.02 -29.48
CA HIS A 4 -19.37 0.88 -28.34
C HIS A 4 -18.15 1.32 -27.52
N PHE A 5 -17.28 0.36 -27.15
CA PHE A 5 -16.07 0.69 -26.41
C PHE A 5 -15.06 1.46 -27.26
N ASN A 6 -15.01 1.24 -28.58
CA ASN A 6 -14.13 2.02 -29.45
C ASN A 6 -14.57 3.49 -29.47
N ASP A 7 -15.86 3.76 -29.59
CA ASP A 7 -16.41 5.11 -29.54
C ASP A 7 -16.13 5.77 -28.19
N LEU A 8 -16.28 5.02 -27.10
CA LEU A 8 -16.00 5.50 -25.75
C LEU A 8 -14.52 5.80 -25.54
N PHE A 9 -13.61 4.92 -25.99
CA PHE A 9 -12.17 5.17 -25.92
C PHE A 9 -11.75 6.33 -26.81
N ASN A 10 -12.34 6.46 -28.00
CA ASN A 10 -12.11 7.59 -28.89
C ASN A 10 -12.55 8.90 -28.22
N TRP A 11 -13.70 8.91 -27.56
CA TRP A 11 -14.15 10.06 -26.78
C TRP A 11 -13.20 10.37 -25.62
N ILE A 12 -12.78 9.38 -24.83
CA ILE A 12 -11.84 9.60 -23.71
C ILE A 12 -10.51 10.15 -24.23
N THR A 13 -10.03 9.68 -25.38
CA THR A 13 -8.72 10.07 -25.93
C THR A 13 -8.79 11.47 -26.55
N ASN A 14 -9.84 11.75 -27.33
CA ASN A 14 -9.95 12.95 -28.16
C ASN A 14 -10.89 14.02 -27.61
N SER A 15 -11.44 13.84 -26.39
CA SER A 15 -12.35 14.82 -25.79
C SER A 15 -11.70 16.19 -25.69
N THR A 16 -12.15 17.11 -26.53
CA THR A 16 -11.89 18.55 -26.49
C THR A 16 -12.80 19.27 -25.50
N VAL A 17 -13.86 18.58 -25.04
CA VAL A 17 -14.79 19.07 -24.02
C VAL A 17 -14.07 19.06 -22.67
N GLY A 18 -14.23 20.13 -21.89
CA GLY A 18 -13.63 20.33 -20.56
C GLY A 18 -14.08 19.35 -19.46
N THR A 19 -14.59 18.18 -19.82
CA THR A 19 -14.94 17.12 -18.87
C THR A 19 -13.66 16.52 -18.28
N HIS A 20 -13.55 16.55 -16.96
CA HIS A 20 -12.39 16.02 -16.25
C HIS A 20 -12.22 14.51 -16.48
N LYS A 21 -10.96 14.04 -16.64
CA LYS A 21 -10.65 12.62 -16.94
C LYS A 21 -11.24 11.64 -15.92
N LEU A 22 -11.30 11.99 -14.63
CA LEU A 22 -11.94 11.14 -13.62
C LEU A 22 -13.41 10.86 -13.92
N ILE A 23 -14.17 11.86 -14.39
CA ILE A 23 -15.57 11.68 -14.78
C ILE A 23 -15.66 10.72 -15.97
N GLN A 24 -14.80 10.92 -16.98
CA GLN A 24 -14.77 10.06 -18.16
C GLN A 24 -14.43 8.60 -17.80
N LEU A 25 -13.49 8.40 -16.87
CA LEU A 25 -13.11 7.08 -16.38
C LEU A 25 -14.19 6.44 -15.50
N SER A 26 -14.96 7.22 -14.73
CA SER A 26 -16.14 6.73 -14.01
C SER A 26 -17.23 6.24 -14.99
N ILE A 27 -17.45 6.96 -16.09
CA ILE A 27 -18.38 6.53 -17.15
C ILE A 27 -17.88 5.24 -17.82
N LEU A 28 -16.58 5.15 -18.12
CA LEU A 28 -15.97 3.92 -18.63
C LEU A 28 -16.17 2.73 -17.68
N LEU A 29 -15.96 2.93 -16.38
CA LEU A 29 -16.18 1.90 -15.37
C LEU A 29 -17.64 1.44 -15.36
N TYR A 30 -18.60 2.36 -15.43
CA TYR A 30 -20.02 2.05 -15.52
C TYR A 30 -20.32 1.14 -16.73
N GLU A 31 -19.86 1.51 -17.92
CA GLU A 31 -20.10 0.75 -19.14
C GLU A 31 -19.41 -0.63 -19.12
N LEU A 32 -18.20 -0.73 -18.56
CA LEU A 32 -17.51 -2.02 -18.40
C LEU A 32 -18.27 -2.96 -17.45
N ILE A 33 -18.88 -2.42 -16.38
CA ILE A 33 -19.71 -3.19 -15.46
C ILE A 33 -21.02 -3.60 -16.12
N ASP A 34 -21.69 -2.69 -16.84
CA ASP A 34 -22.99 -2.96 -17.46
C ASP A 34 -22.91 -3.95 -18.61
N LYS A 35 -21.92 -3.79 -19.50
CA LYS A 35 -21.81 -4.62 -20.71
C LYS A 35 -21.10 -5.93 -20.47
N ALA A 36 -20.25 -6.02 -19.45
CA ALA A 36 -19.46 -7.22 -19.12
C ALA A 36 -18.91 -7.94 -20.37
N PRO A 37 -18.00 -7.29 -21.14
CA PRO A 37 -17.65 -7.71 -22.51
C PRO A 37 -16.94 -9.08 -22.62
N PHE A 38 -16.47 -9.65 -21.53
CA PHE A 38 -15.77 -10.94 -21.50
C PHE A 38 -16.62 -12.02 -20.81
N TYR A 39 -16.31 -13.29 -21.10
CA TYR A 39 -16.94 -14.44 -20.44
C TYR A 39 -16.73 -14.43 -18.91
N GLY A 40 -15.58 -13.95 -18.45
CA GLY A 40 -15.22 -13.87 -17.04
C GLY A 40 -14.14 -12.82 -16.79
N GLY A 41 -13.90 -12.49 -15.52
CA GLY A 41 -12.87 -11.53 -15.14
C GLY A 41 -13.20 -10.06 -15.47
N ASN A 42 -14.46 -9.73 -15.78
CA ASN A 42 -14.89 -8.37 -16.13
C ASN A 42 -14.53 -7.33 -15.06
N GLN A 43 -14.76 -7.66 -13.77
CA GLN A 43 -14.47 -6.75 -12.66
C GLN A 43 -12.98 -6.44 -12.56
N ILE A 44 -12.12 -7.47 -12.61
CA ILE A 44 -10.66 -7.32 -12.57
C ILE A 44 -10.19 -6.52 -13.79
N THR A 45 -10.71 -6.84 -14.97
CA THR A 45 -10.36 -6.14 -16.22
C THR A 45 -10.75 -4.66 -16.17
N ALA A 46 -11.92 -4.34 -15.61
CA ALA A 46 -12.37 -2.95 -15.45
C ALA A 46 -11.44 -2.17 -14.50
N ILE A 47 -11.08 -2.76 -13.35
CA ILE A 47 -10.17 -2.14 -12.38
C ILE A 47 -8.77 -1.93 -13.00
N LEU A 48 -8.25 -2.93 -13.71
CA LEU A 48 -6.94 -2.84 -14.36
C LEU A 48 -6.93 -1.81 -15.50
N THR A 49 -8.02 -1.73 -16.27
CA THR A 49 -8.20 -0.70 -17.31
C THR A 49 -8.18 0.69 -16.69
N LEU A 50 -8.93 0.91 -15.61
CA LEU A 50 -8.92 2.19 -14.90
C LEU A 50 -7.54 2.51 -14.32
N LYS A 51 -6.83 1.52 -13.77
CA LYS A 51 -5.46 1.68 -13.26
C LYS A 51 -4.51 2.14 -14.38
N LEU A 52 -4.56 1.49 -15.54
CA LEU A 52 -3.73 1.83 -16.69
C LEU A 52 -4.00 3.26 -17.16
N LEU A 53 -5.28 3.62 -17.35
CA LEU A 53 -5.66 4.94 -17.86
C LEU A 53 -5.40 6.04 -16.84
N SER A 54 -5.66 5.79 -15.55
CA SER A 54 -5.33 6.75 -14.48
C SER A 54 -3.84 7.06 -14.46
N LYS A 55 -2.99 6.06 -14.74
CA LYS A 55 -1.55 6.28 -14.89
C LYS A 55 -1.22 7.06 -16.15
N ALA A 56 -1.78 6.67 -17.30
CA ALA A 56 -1.52 7.31 -18.59
C ALA A 56 -1.92 8.80 -18.61
N TYR A 57 -3.02 9.16 -17.94
CA TYR A 57 -3.50 10.53 -17.85
C TYR A 57 -2.96 11.32 -16.65
N GLY A 58 -1.95 10.79 -15.94
CA GLY A 58 -1.29 11.50 -14.83
C GLY A 58 -2.13 11.65 -13.55
N LEU A 59 -3.27 10.96 -13.44
CA LEU A 59 -4.14 10.98 -12.25
C LEU A 59 -3.56 10.13 -11.11
N ASN A 60 -2.85 9.06 -11.43
CA ASN A 60 -2.20 8.17 -10.47
C ASN A 60 -0.87 7.61 -11.02
N PRO A 61 0.13 8.48 -11.30
CA PRO A 61 1.32 8.11 -12.08
C PRO A 61 2.18 7.03 -11.42
N HIS A 62 2.24 7.04 -10.07
CA HIS A 62 3.06 6.10 -9.28
C HIS A 62 2.24 4.94 -8.69
N ASN A 63 0.97 4.79 -9.06
CA ASN A 63 0.05 3.80 -8.47
C ASN A 63 -0.05 3.90 -6.94
N ILE A 64 0.10 5.11 -6.38
CA ILE A 64 0.01 5.36 -4.93
C ILE A 64 -1.42 5.14 -4.45
N LEU A 65 -2.42 5.51 -5.26
CA LEU A 65 -3.83 5.27 -4.95
C LEU A 65 -4.21 3.80 -5.30
N PRO A 66 -4.55 2.95 -4.32
CA PRO A 66 -4.89 1.56 -4.56
C PRO A 66 -6.36 1.44 -5.02
N LEU A 67 -6.60 1.52 -6.34
CA LEU A 67 -7.96 1.49 -6.91
C LEU A 67 -8.78 0.25 -6.53
N GLY A 68 -8.14 -0.92 -6.41
CA GLY A 68 -8.81 -2.13 -5.95
C GLY A 68 -9.37 -2.00 -4.52
N LYS A 69 -8.58 -1.41 -3.60
CA LYS A 69 -9.05 -1.10 -2.25
C LYS A 69 -10.18 -0.06 -2.31
N ALA A 70 -10.00 1.00 -3.11
CA ALA A 70 -10.97 2.09 -3.20
C ALA A 70 -12.39 1.57 -3.51
N PHE A 71 -12.52 0.71 -4.53
CA PHE A 71 -13.83 0.19 -4.92
C PHE A 71 -14.34 -0.94 -4.02
N PHE A 72 -13.46 -1.61 -3.28
CA PHE A 72 -13.85 -2.63 -2.32
C PHE A 72 -14.41 -2.03 -1.03
N THR A 73 -13.82 -0.95 -0.51
CA THR A 73 -14.19 -0.34 0.78
C THR A 73 -15.65 0.08 0.86
N ILE A 74 -16.22 0.57 -0.25
CA ILE A 74 -17.63 0.98 -0.33
C ILE A 74 -18.38 0.22 -1.43
N SER A 75 -18.06 -1.07 -1.60
CA SER A 75 -18.62 -1.86 -2.71
C SER A 75 -20.15 -1.95 -2.68
N GLU A 76 -20.77 -1.98 -1.50
CA GLU A 76 -22.23 -2.01 -1.36
C GLU A 76 -22.90 -0.72 -1.86
N ASP A 77 -22.31 0.43 -1.56
CA ASP A 77 -22.78 1.73 -2.02
C ASP A 77 -22.62 1.86 -3.53
N ILE A 78 -21.47 1.44 -4.09
CA ILE A 78 -21.23 1.45 -5.54
C ILE A 78 -22.22 0.54 -6.25
N GLN A 79 -22.51 -0.64 -5.71
CA GLN A 79 -23.51 -1.55 -6.27
C GLN A 79 -24.93 -0.96 -6.23
N SER A 80 -25.28 -0.30 -5.12
CA SER A 80 -26.58 0.35 -4.94
C SER A 80 -26.72 1.53 -5.91
N ALA A 81 -25.68 2.37 -6.03
CA ALA A 81 -25.61 3.47 -6.96
C ALA A 81 -25.74 2.99 -8.41
N TYR A 82 -25.03 1.92 -8.78
CA TYR A 82 -25.13 1.31 -10.10
C TYR A 82 -26.57 0.86 -10.43
N LYS A 83 -27.24 0.14 -9.51
CA LYS A 83 -28.61 -0.34 -9.71
C LYS A 83 -29.59 0.83 -9.91
N ILE A 84 -29.49 1.87 -9.10
CA ILE A 84 -30.36 3.04 -9.19
C ILE A 84 -30.07 3.83 -10.46
N SER A 85 -28.81 4.02 -10.81
CA SER A 85 -28.41 4.69 -12.05
C SER A 85 -28.93 3.99 -13.30
N LYS A 86 -28.86 2.64 -13.31
CA LYS A 86 -29.43 1.83 -14.40
C LYS A 86 -30.94 1.97 -14.51
N SER A 87 -31.64 1.98 -13.38
CA SER A 87 -33.10 2.14 -13.33
C SER A 87 -33.55 3.52 -13.82
N LYS A 88 -32.90 4.59 -13.31
CA LYS A 88 -33.24 5.98 -13.64
C LYS A 88 -32.68 6.44 -14.99
N ARG A 89 -31.79 5.67 -15.63
CA ARG A 89 -30.99 6.07 -16.80
C ARG A 89 -30.19 7.35 -16.53
N ASP A 90 -29.72 7.51 -15.30
CA ASP A 90 -28.93 8.65 -14.84
C ASP A 90 -27.73 8.13 -14.04
N ILE A 91 -26.55 8.28 -14.63
CA ILE A 91 -25.28 7.79 -14.07
C ILE A 91 -24.64 8.74 -13.06
N THR A 92 -25.25 9.90 -12.79
CA THR A 92 -24.71 10.91 -11.87
C THR A 92 -24.37 10.31 -10.51
N MET A 93 -25.31 9.57 -9.92
CA MET A 93 -25.11 8.97 -8.60
C MET A 93 -24.01 7.92 -8.57
N PHE A 94 -23.84 7.15 -9.67
CA PHE A 94 -22.72 6.24 -9.81
C PHE A 94 -21.38 6.99 -9.90
N ILE A 95 -21.31 8.06 -10.69
CA ILE A 95 -20.11 8.89 -10.81
C ILE A 95 -19.74 9.48 -9.45
N GLU A 96 -20.71 10.02 -8.71
CA GLU A 96 -20.52 10.56 -7.37
C GLU A 96 -19.98 9.52 -6.39
N ALA A 97 -20.55 8.30 -6.38
CA ALA A 97 -20.06 7.21 -5.55
C ALA A 97 -18.60 6.84 -5.87
N ILE A 98 -18.24 6.79 -7.14
CA ILE A 98 -16.86 6.51 -7.56
C ILE A 98 -15.91 7.64 -7.14
N LEU A 99 -16.29 8.91 -7.36
CA LEU A 99 -15.45 10.05 -6.97
C LEU A 99 -15.29 10.13 -5.44
N TYR A 100 -16.35 9.84 -4.69
CA TYR A 100 -16.30 9.75 -3.24
C TYR A 100 -15.35 8.65 -2.77
N SER A 101 -15.47 7.43 -3.32
CA SER A 101 -14.56 6.31 -3.05
C SER A 101 -13.09 6.69 -3.26
N LEU A 102 -12.78 7.32 -4.39
CA LEU A 102 -11.42 7.74 -4.73
C LEU A 102 -10.91 8.82 -3.76
N SER A 103 -11.75 9.81 -3.44
CA SER A 103 -11.43 10.88 -2.50
C SER A 103 -11.15 10.34 -1.10
N PHE A 104 -12.05 9.49 -0.58
CA PHE A 104 -11.90 8.84 0.71
C PHE A 104 -10.58 8.06 0.78
N THR A 105 -10.31 7.24 -0.24
CA THR A 105 -9.08 6.44 -0.30
C THR A 105 -7.83 7.31 -0.41
N ALA A 106 -7.88 8.41 -1.15
CA ALA A 106 -6.76 9.34 -1.26
C ALA A 106 -6.43 10.00 0.09
N ILE A 107 -7.45 10.37 0.86
CA ILE A 107 -7.29 10.92 2.21
C ILE A 107 -6.68 9.87 3.15
N GLU A 108 -7.17 8.64 3.13
CA GLU A 108 -6.60 7.54 3.94
C GLU A 108 -5.13 7.30 3.60
N VAL A 109 -4.81 7.22 2.30
CA VAL A 109 -3.43 6.98 1.83
C VAL A 109 -2.53 8.15 2.22
N SER A 110 -2.99 9.39 2.07
CA SER A 110 -2.26 10.58 2.49
C SER A 110 -1.94 10.55 3.99
N LYS A 111 -2.94 10.28 4.84
CA LYS A 111 -2.74 10.13 6.28
C LYS A 111 -1.73 9.04 6.63
N LYS A 112 -1.83 7.88 5.98
CA LYS A 112 -0.88 6.78 6.20
C LYS A 112 0.54 7.18 5.79
N LEU A 113 0.71 7.79 4.62
CA LEU A 113 2.01 8.24 4.15
C LEU A 113 2.65 9.28 5.07
N THR A 114 1.88 10.27 5.53
CA THR A 114 2.36 11.27 6.49
C THR A 114 2.80 10.61 7.80
N LYS A 115 1.98 9.71 8.35
CA LYS A 115 2.33 8.98 9.57
C LYS A 115 3.62 8.16 9.40
N GLU A 116 3.76 7.43 8.30
CA GLU A 116 4.98 6.66 8.01
C GLU A 116 6.21 7.57 7.84
N TYR A 117 6.04 8.72 7.20
CA TYR A 117 7.12 9.70 7.05
C TYR A 117 7.54 10.29 8.40
N ASP A 118 6.58 10.74 9.22
CA ASP A 118 6.83 11.29 10.54
C ASP A 118 7.51 10.27 11.45
N ASN A 119 7.05 9.02 11.42
CA ASN A 119 7.70 7.92 12.13
C ASN A 119 9.15 7.77 11.70
N LYS A 120 9.45 7.72 10.39
CA LYS A 120 10.82 7.61 9.88
C LYS A 120 11.70 8.82 10.26
N VAL A 121 11.16 10.03 10.18
CA VAL A 121 11.89 11.25 10.56
C VAL A 121 12.16 11.30 12.06
N ASN A 122 11.17 10.96 12.88
CA ASN A 122 11.31 10.94 14.34
C ASN A 122 12.30 9.86 14.78
N ILE A 123 12.22 8.66 14.20
CA ILE A 123 13.22 7.61 14.39
C ILE A 123 14.60 8.16 14.03
N ARG A 124 14.79 8.73 12.83
CA ARG A 124 16.10 9.27 12.43
C ARG A 124 16.65 10.33 13.39
N LYS A 125 15.80 11.25 13.86
CA LYS A 125 16.19 12.28 14.86
C LYS A 125 16.56 11.68 16.22
N LEU A 126 15.85 10.64 16.67
CA LEU A 126 16.14 9.95 17.92
C LEU A 126 17.46 9.18 17.79
N LEU A 127 17.64 8.45 16.69
CA LEU A 127 18.84 7.67 16.40
C LEU A 127 20.08 8.57 16.26
N ASP A 128 19.99 9.74 15.61
CA ASP A 128 21.14 10.64 15.41
C ASP A 128 21.69 11.24 16.73
N ASN A 129 20.88 11.29 17.80
CA ASN A 129 21.30 11.80 19.10
C ASN A 129 21.85 10.70 20.05
N GLU A 130 21.46 9.43 19.85
CA GLU A 130 21.77 8.34 20.78
C GLU A 130 22.65 7.23 20.20
N LEU A 131 22.76 7.13 18.88
CA LEU A 131 23.45 6.05 18.19
C LEU A 131 24.60 6.55 17.33
N ASN A 132 25.61 5.69 17.18
CA ASN A 132 26.69 5.98 16.24
C ASN A 132 26.22 5.73 14.78
N PRO A 133 26.92 6.28 13.76
CA PRO A 133 26.49 6.17 12.36
C PRO A 133 26.31 4.73 11.84
N ARG A 134 27.03 3.73 12.39
CA ARG A 134 26.88 2.32 11.99
C ARG A 134 25.61 1.71 12.57
N GLN A 135 25.26 2.09 13.79
CA GLN A 135 24.02 1.70 14.45
C GLN A 135 22.80 2.32 13.77
N VAL A 136 22.85 3.61 13.41
CA VAL A 136 21.79 4.25 12.60
C VAL A 136 21.56 3.45 11.31
N LYS A 137 22.64 3.10 10.61
CA LYS A 137 22.57 2.39 9.34
C LYS A 137 22.00 0.97 9.44
N VAL A 138 22.22 0.24 10.55
CA VAL A 138 21.58 -1.08 10.72
C VAL A 138 20.11 -0.98 11.06
N VAL A 139 19.70 0.03 11.83
CA VAL A 139 18.27 0.28 12.10
C VAL A 139 17.55 0.70 10.82
N GLU A 140 18.14 1.57 10.00
CA GLU A 140 17.62 1.90 8.66
C GLU A 140 17.54 0.67 7.74
N TYR A 141 18.54 -0.22 7.79
CA TYR A 141 18.51 -1.48 7.05
C TYR A 141 17.34 -2.35 7.50
N LEU A 142 17.15 -2.54 8.81
CA LEU A 142 16.08 -3.36 9.37
C LEU A 142 14.68 -2.77 9.17
N ASN A 143 14.55 -1.44 9.03
CA ASN A 143 13.29 -0.81 8.63
C ASN A 143 12.84 -1.17 7.21
N ASN A 144 13.77 -1.60 6.35
CA ASN A 144 13.48 -2.01 4.97
C ASN A 144 13.61 -3.54 4.76
N ASN A 145 14.19 -4.26 5.73
CA ASN A 145 14.49 -5.69 5.64
C ASN A 145 14.09 -6.38 6.94
N LEU A 146 13.35 -7.49 6.86
CA LEU A 146 12.77 -8.16 8.03
C LEU A 146 13.76 -8.66 9.08
N LYS A 147 15.03 -8.90 8.71
CA LYS A 147 16.05 -9.41 9.64
C LYS A 147 17.47 -9.17 9.12
N ILE A 148 18.43 -9.24 10.04
CA ILE A 148 19.87 -9.27 9.73
C ILE A 148 20.59 -10.24 10.66
N THR A 149 21.53 -11.03 10.13
CA THR A 149 22.46 -11.82 10.93
C THR A 149 23.70 -10.99 11.27
N ARG A 150 24.41 -11.37 12.33
CA ARG A 150 25.68 -10.71 12.67
C ARG A 150 26.69 -10.77 11.51
N GLN A 151 26.74 -11.88 10.76
CA GLN A 151 27.65 -12.03 9.63
C GLN A 151 27.32 -11.07 8.49
N GLU A 152 26.04 -10.88 8.18
CA GLU A 152 25.58 -9.89 7.20
C GLU A 152 25.91 -8.47 7.65
N TYR A 153 25.69 -8.15 8.93
CA TYR A 153 26.06 -6.85 9.51
C TYR A 153 27.57 -6.58 9.43
N THR A 154 28.40 -7.57 9.78
CA THR A 154 29.88 -7.49 9.69
C THR A 154 30.32 -7.18 8.26
N LYS A 155 29.76 -7.87 7.27
CA LYS A 155 30.05 -7.63 5.85
C LYS A 155 29.56 -6.25 5.40
N MET A 156 28.35 -5.87 5.78
CA MET A 156 27.72 -4.59 5.40
C MET A 156 28.49 -3.38 5.92
N MET A 157 29.06 -3.48 7.13
CA MET A 157 29.81 -2.38 7.75
C MET A 157 31.32 -2.46 7.52
N GLY A 158 31.85 -3.58 7.03
CA GLY A 158 33.29 -3.76 6.84
C GLY A 158 34.09 -3.70 8.14
N VAL A 159 33.52 -4.20 9.24
CA VAL A 159 34.13 -4.13 10.59
C VAL A 159 34.54 -5.53 11.09
N SER A 160 35.26 -5.59 12.21
CA SER A 160 35.58 -6.87 12.85
C SER A 160 34.34 -7.52 13.45
N PHE A 161 34.36 -8.85 13.58
CA PHE A 161 33.26 -9.61 14.19
C PHE A 161 32.96 -9.19 15.63
N MET A 162 33.99 -8.83 16.41
CA MET A 162 33.86 -8.32 17.78
C MET A 162 33.23 -6.92 17.80
N THR A 163 33.61 -6.05 16.86
CA THR A 163 32.99 -4.74 16.70
C THR A 163 31.51 -4.89 16.34
N SER A 164 31.19 -5.81 15.43
CA SER A 164 29.80 -6.11 15.08
C SER A 164 28.98 -6.59 16.26
N TYR A 165 29.55 -7.47 17.08
CA TYR A 165 28.89 -7.95 18.29
C TYR A 165 28.60 -6.80 19.25
N ARG A 166 29.58 -5.93 19.52
CA ARG A 166 29.39 -4.79 20.44
C ARG A 166 28.32 -3.81 19.93
N ASP A 167 28.36 -3.45 18.65
CA ASP A 167 27.38 -2.52 18.08
C ASP A 167 25.94 -3.09 18.17
N LEU A 168 25.76 -4.38 17.87
CA LEU A 168 24.46 -5.06 17.95
C LEU A 168 24.01 -5.29 19.41
N GLN A 169 24.94 -5.55 20.32
CA GLN A 169 24.64 -5.69 21.74
C GLN A 169 24.17 -4.36 22.31
N GLU A 170 24.83 -3.25 21.98
CA GLU A 170 24.40 -1.92 22.45
C GLU A 170 23.00 -1.56 21.92
N LEU A 171 22.65 -1.99 20.69
CA LEU A 171 21.30 -1.81 20.15
C LEU A 171 20.25 -2.69 20.84
N LEU A 172 20.61 -3.90 21.25
CA LEU A 172 19.75 -4.77 22.08
C LEU A 172 19.54 -4.16 23.47
N ASP A 173 20.61 -3.68 24.10
CA ASP A 173 20.58 -3.10 25.44
C ASP A 173 19.74 -1.81 25.49
N LYS A 174 19.73 -1.06 24.38
CA LYS A 174 18.87 0.13 24.18
C LYS A 174 17.48 -0.21 23.62
N GLU A 175 17.13 -1.49 23.49
CA GLU A 175 15.82 -1.98 23.02
C GLU A 175 15.41 -1.52 21.60
N TYR A 176 16.37 -1.09 20.77
CA TYR A 176 16.11 -0.70 19.37
C TYR A 176 15.87 -1.91 18.45
N ILE A 177 16.41 -3.08 18.82
CA ILE A 177 16.29 -4.34 18.08
C ILE A 177 16.07 -5.49 19.05
N ASN A 178 15.50 -6.58 18.57
CA ASN A 178 15.39 -7.86 19.29
C ASN A 178 16.21 -8.95 18.59
N GLN A 179 16.60 -9.96 19.36
CA GLN A 179 17.34 -11.13 18.88
C GLN A 179 16.46 -12.38 18.92
N LYS A 180 16.50 -13.20 17.87
CA LYS A 180 15.85 -14.53 17.83
C LYS A 180 16.83 -15.58 17.29
N GLY A 181 16.65 -16.82 17.76
CA GLY A 181 17.52 -17.96 17.43
C GLY A 181 18.74 -18.12 18.34
N LYS A 182 19.38 -19.29 18.29
CA LYS A 182 20.57 -19.65 19.08
C LYS A 182 21.75 -20.02 18.18
N GLY A 183 22.95 -19.59 18.57
CA GLY A 183 24.20 -19.96 17.89
C GLY A 183 24.28 -19.44 16.45
N ARG A 184 24.44 -20.35 15.49
CA ARG A 184 24.58 -20.00 14.05
C ARG A 184 23.27 -19.52 13.41
N GLY A 185 22.12 -19.79 14.04
CA GLY A 185 20.81 -19.35 13.56
C GLY A 185 20.35 -18.00 14.13
N THR A 186 21.22 -17.28 14.83
CA THR A 186 20.87 -16.01 15.47
C THR A 186 20.73 -14.89 14.44
N TYR A 187 19.59 -14.20 14.49
CA TYR A 187 19.31 -13.00 13.72
C TYR A 187 18.66 -11.92 14.59
N TYR A 188 18.72 -10.69 14.10
CA TYR A 188 18.22 -9.49 14.74
C TYR A 188 17.15 -8.84 13.87
N PHE A 189 16.15 -8.22 14.49
CA PHE A 189 15.00 -7.59 13.83
C PHE A 189 14.48 -6.41 14.67
N ILE A 190 13.76 -5.48 14.04
CA ILE A 190 13.05 -4.42 14.78
C ILE A 190 11.77 -5.03 15.36
N PRO A 191 11.49 -4.87 16.66
CA PRO A 191 10.23 -5.30 17.24
C PRO A 191 9.08 -4.50 16.61
N ASP A 192 8.22 -5.18 15.85
CA ASP A 192 7.03 -4.58 15.28
C ASP A 192 5.84 -4.84 16.20
N SER A 193 5.11 -3.78 16.57
CA SER A 193 3.97 -3.85 17.52
C SER A 193 2.88 -4.84 17.09
N GLU A 194 2.75 -5.12 15.79
CA GLU A 194 1.82 -6.13 15.24
C GLU A 194 2.34 -7.57 15.46
N THR A 195 3.67 -7.76 15.43
CA THR A 195 4.31 -9.07 15.64
C THR A 195 4.28 -9.47 17.11
N GLU A 196 4.41 -8.52 18.03
CA GLU A 196 4.28 -8.76 19.48
C GLU A 196 2.87 -9.19 19.89
N GLN A 197 1.84 -8.66 19.23
CA GLN A 197 0.44 -9.06 19.45
C GLN A 197 0.18 -10.47 18.92
N GLN A 198 0.67 -10.81 17.73
CA GLN A 198 0.59 -12.17 17.19
C GLN A 198 1.35 -13.18 18.06
N GLU A 199 2.56 -12.84 18.50
CA GLU A 199 3.35 -13.73 19.37
C GLU A 199 2.73 -13.88 20.78
N LYS A 200 2.04 -12.87 21.32
CA LYS A 200 1.25 -13.00 22.56
C LYS A 200 0.09 -13.96 22.39
N VAL A 201 -0.68 -13.81 21.30
CA VAL A 201 -1.82 -14.68 20.98
C VAL A 201 -1.35 -16.13 20.76
N GLU A 202 -0.26 -16.35 20.04
CA GLU A 202 0.31 -17.69 19.84
C GLU A 202 0.81 -18.33 21.14
N ARG A 203 1.41 -17.56 22.06
CA ARG A 203 1.84 -18.05 23.38
C ARG A 203 0.67 -18.38 24.28
N GLU A 204 -0.40 -17.58 24.27
CA GLU A 204 -1.63 -17.86 25.03
C GLU A 204 -2.32 -19.13 24.52
N ILE A 205 -2.49 -19.29 23.20
CA ILE A 205 -3.07 -20.50 22.60
C ILE A 205 -2.28 -21.75 23.03
N LYS A 206 -0.96 -21.65 23.09
CA LYS A 206 -0.08 -22.77 23.48
C LYS A 206 -0.10 -23.09 24.98
N LEU A 207 -0.59 -22.19 25.83
CA LEU A 207 -0.79 -22.42 27.26
C LEU A 207 -2.11 -23.15 27.54
N TYR A 208 -3.07 -23.05 26.61
CA TYR A 208 -4.40 -23.65 26.70
C TYR A 208 -4.58 -24.90 25.81
N SER A 209 -3.51 -25.37 25.16
CA SER A 209 -3.43 -26.60 24.37
C SER A 209 -2.52 -27.62 25.04
#